data_AF-A0A1F3PBK7-F1
#
_entry.id   AF-A0A1F3PBK7-F1
#
_cell.length_a   1.000
_cell.length_b   1.000
_cell.length_c   1.000
_cell.angle_alpha   90.00
_cell.angle_beta   90.00
_cell.angle_gamma   90.00
#
_symmetry.space_group_name_H-M   'P 1'
#
loop_
_entity.id
_entity.type
_entity.pdbx_description
1 polymer ?
#
loop_
_entity_poly.entity_id
_entity_poly.type
_entity_poly.pdbx_seq_one_letter_code
_entity_poly.pdbx_strand_id
1 'polypeptide(L)'
;MTGEIKGHLLPLCSRKIPISGNRFMLCGDAASLINPVTGSGIGHAMQSGRYAGWHALKCFEKNDFSDDFMRLYDKTIHEKLWPGNRHYLMIRQFIIKYPAILNTIAKAGSASKFINRMMIKNLE
;
A
#
# COMPACT_ATOMS: atom_id res chain seq x y z
N MET A 1 -7.39 5.21 29.22
CA MET A 1 -6.63 5.96 28.20
C MET A 1 -6.97 7.43 28.37
N THR A 2 -6.10 8.23 29.00
CA THR A 2 -6.28 9.67 29.19
C THR A 2 -5.19 10.38 28.39
N GLY A 3 -5.54 10.87 27.20
CA GLY A 3 -4.62 11.56 26.29
C GLY A 3 -5.38 12.24 25.16
N GLU A 4 -4.79 13.28 24.59
CA GLU A 4 -5.37 14.04 23.49
C GLU A 4 -5.43 13.17 22.22
N ILE A 5 -6.56 13.22 21.50
CA ILE A 5 -6.76 12.46 20.27
C ILE A 5 -5.82 13.02 19.19
N LYS A 6 -4.99 12.16 18.60
CA LYS A 6 -4.11 12.51 17.47
C LYS A 6 -4.58 11.79 16.21
N GLY A 7 -4.45 12.46 15.08
CA GLY A 7 -4.78 11.92 13.76
C GLY A 7 -3.85 12.45 12.68
N HIS A 8 -3.72 11.69 11.59
CA HIS A 8 -2.96 12.10 10.42
C HIS A 8 -3.65 11.59 9.14
N LEU A 9 -3.42 12.28 8.03
CA LEU A 9 -3.92 11.85 6.72
C LEU A 9 -3.07 10.68 6.21
N LEU A 10 -3.73 9.66 5.67
CA LEU A 10 -3.05 8.51 5.05
C LEU A 10 -2.99 8.71 3.52
N PRO A 11 -1.83 9.04 2.94
CA PRO A 11 -1.67 9.16 1.49
C PRO A 11 -1.66 7.77 0.82
N LEU A 12 -2.83 7.36 0.34
CA LEU A 12 -3.07 6.03 -0.20
C LEU A 12 -2.50 5.85 -1.61
N CYS A 13 -1.96 4.65 -1.88
CA CYS A 13 -1.49 4.20 -3.19
C CYS A 13 -2.66 3.91 -4.14
N SER A 14 -3.40 4.97 -4.47
CA SER A 14 -4.66 4.94 -5.22
C SER A 14 -4.48 5.19 -6.71
N ARG A 15 -3.34 5.76 -7.11
CA ARG A 15 -2.93 6.03 -8.49
C ARG A 15 -1.41 6.02 -8.58
N LYS A 16 -0.90 5.85 -9.80
CA LYS A 16 0.52 6.08 -10.10
C LYS A 16 0.76 7.57 -10.21
N ILE A 17 1.75 8.08 -9.49
CA ILE A 17 2.22 9.46 -9.55
C ILE A 17 3.74 9.46 -9.77
N PRO A 18 4.32 10.54 -10.31
CA PRO A 18 5.77 10.71 -10.25
C PRO A 18 6.24 10.71 -8.79
N ILE A 19 7.24 9.90 -8.47
CA ILE A 19 7.82 9.79 -7.12
C ILE A 19 9.34 9.96 -7.11
N SER A 20 9.91 10.43 -8.21
CA SER A 20 11.29 10.86 -8.34
C SER A 20 11.41 11.99 -9.34
N GLY A 21 12.60 12.58 -9.39
CA GLY A 21 13.00 13.52 -10.40
C GLY A 21 14.49 13.85 -10.25
N ASN A 22 14.94 14.95 -10.87
CA ASN A 22 16.36 15.32 -10.87
C ASN A 22 16.94 15.34 -9.44
N ARG A 23 17.81 14.37 -9.15
CA ARG A 23 18.50 14.16 -7.86
C ARG A 23 17.60 13.91 -6.64
N PHE A 24 16.36 13.46 -6.80
CA PHE A 24 15.52 13.06 -5.64
C PHE A 24 14.66 11.81 -5.89
N MET A 25 14.36 11.09 -4.81
CA MET A 25 13.37 10.01 -4.75
C MET A 25 12.51 10.19 -3.50
N LEU A 26 11.22 9.92 -3.62
CA LEU A 26 10.27 9.88 -2.51
C LEU A 26 10.03 8.42 -2.10
N CYS A 27 9.85 8.18 -0.81
CA CYS A 27 9.59 6.87 -0.22
C CYS A 27 8.40 6.92 0.74
N GLY A 28 7.79 5.77 1.02
CA GLY A 28 6.71 5.62 2.00
C GLY A 28 5.56 6.61 1.78
N ASP A 29 5.16 7.29 2.84
CA ASP A 29 4.03 8.22 2.83
C ASP A 29 4.28 9.44 1.93
N ALA A 30 5.52 9.91 1.83
CA ALA A 30 5.90 10.99 0.91
C ALA A 30 5.66 10.61 -0.56
N ALA A 31 5.76 9.31 -0.88
CA ALA A 31 5.47 8.76 -2.21
C ALA A 31 4.01 8.26 -2.35
N SER A 32 3.14 8.51 -1.38
CA SER A 32 1.75 8.01 -1.35
C SER A 32 1.63 6.49 -1.52
N LEU A 33 2.50 5.73 -0.84
CA LEU A 33 2.57 4.28 -1.01
C LEU A 33 1.73 3.49 0.01
N ILE A 34 0.87 4.11 0.81
CA ILE A 34 0.07 3.38 1.83
C ILE A 34 -0.93 2.44 1.17
N ASN A 35 -1.08 1.22 1.71
CA ASN A 35 -2.06 0.26 1.22
C ASN A 35 -3.50 0.84 1.29
N PRO A 36 -4.25 0.86 0.18
CA PRO A 36 -5.52 1.57 0.10
C PRO A 36 -6.70 0.90 0.82
N VAL A 37 -6.58 -0.37 1.22
CA VAL A 37 -7.61 -1.10 1.99
C VAL A 37 -7.24 -1.19 3.45
N THR A 38 -6.02 -1.62 3.76
CA THR A 38 -5.62 -1.90 5.15
C THR A 38 -5.10 -0.67 5.88
N GLY A 39 -4.68 0.37 5.17
CA GLY A 39 -4.01 1.53 5.75
C GLY A 39 -2.57 1.25 6.22
N SER A 40 -2.05 0.04 5.99
CA SER A 40 -0.67 -0.30 6.36
C SER A 40 0.34 0.36 5.42
N GLY A 41 1.22 1.18 5.99
CA GLY A 41 2.28 1.91 5.26
C GLY A 41 3.69 1.38 5.53
N ILE A 42 3.97 0.80 6.71
CA ILE A 42 5.33 0.45 7.15
C ILE A 42 6.03 -0.50 6.18
N GLY A 43 5.34 -1.58 5.78
CA GLY A 43 5.91 -2.54 4.84
C GLY A 43 6.22 -1.94 3.47
N HIS A 44 5.38 -1.02 2.98
CA HIS A 44 5.63 -0.31 1.73
C HIS A 44 6.73 0.74 1.87
N ALA A 45 6.81 1.42 3.02
CA ALA A 45 7.89 2.36 3.33
C ALA A 45 9.25 1.65 3.30
N MET A 46 9.40 0.52 4.00
CA MET A 46 10.63 -0.27 3.97
C MET A 46 11.00 -0.77 2.58
N GLN A 47 10.01 -1.28 1.82
CA GLN A 47 10.25 -1.73 0.44
C GLN A 47 10.72 -0.58 -0.45
N SER A 48 10.04 0.57 -0.40
CA SER A 48 10.42 1.73 -1.19
C SER A 48 11.83 2.25 -0.84
N GLY A 49 12.18 2.33 0.45
CA GLY A 49 13.51 2.70 0.89
C GLY A 49 14.60 1.75 0.39
N ARG A 50 14.32 0.44 0.39
CA ARG A 50 15.25 -0.57 -0.17
C ARG A 50 15.49 -0.34 -1.67
N TYR A 51 14.43 -0.15 -2.44
CA TYR A 51 14.55 0.12 -3.88
C TYR A 51 15.23 1.46 -4.17
N ALA A 52 14.97 2.48 -3.35
CA ALA A 52 15.64 3.78 -3.47
C ALA A 52 17.15 3.66 -3.22
N GLY A 53 17.57 2.93 -2.17
CA GLY A 53 18.99 2.68 -1.91
C GLY A 53 19.69 1.95 -3.06
N TRP A 54 19.04 0.92 -3.62
CA TRP A 54 19.56 0.22 -4.79
C TRP A 54 19.60 1.08 -6.05
N HIS A 55 18.65 1.97 -6.24
CA HIS A 55 18.66 2.90 -7.36
C HIS A 55 19.75 3.96 -7.19
N ALA A 56 19.93 4.50 -5.98
CA ALA A 56 20.99 5.45 -5.66
C ALA A 56 22.38 4.86 -5.98
N LEU A 57 22.62 3.59 -5.64
CA LEU A 57 23.87 2.90 -6.02
C LEU A 57 24.10 2.94 -7.53
N LYS A 58 23.07 2.64 -8.34
CA LYS A 58 23.15 2.71 -9.81
C LYS A 58 23.41 4.13 -10.32
N CYS A 59 22.85 5.15 -9.67
CA CYS A 59 23.13 6.55 -10.01
C CYS A 59 24.62 6.88 -9.82
N PHE A 60 25.21 6.46 -8.70
CA PHE A 60 26.64 6.66 -8.45
C PHE A 60 27.53 5.87 -9.42
N GLU A 61 27.18 4.62 -9.73
CA GLU A 61 27.91 3.79 -10.71
C GLU A 61 27.90 4.39 -12.13
N LYS A 62 26.82 5.04 -12.52
CA LYS A 62 26.66 5.68 -13.84
C LYS A 62 27.00 7.16 -13.86
N ASN A 63 27.20 7.76 -12.68
CA ASN A 63 27.25 9.21 -12.47
C ASN A 63 26.07 9.95 -13.14
N ASP A 64 24.87 9.35 -13.09
CA ASP A 64 23.66 9.87 -13.72
C ASP A 64 22.55 10.02 -12.67
N PHE A 65 22.14 11.26 -12.48
CA PHE A 65 21.07 11.66 -11.54
C PHE A 65 19.98 12.47 -12.26
N SER A 66 19.94 12.38 -13.59
CA SER A 66 18.96 13.05 -14.44
C SER A 66 17.54 12.54 -14.15
N ASP A 67 16.53 13.36 -14.47
CA ASP A 67 15.12 12.97 -14.34
C ASP A 67 14.81 11.64 -15.05
N ASP A 68 15.37 11.47 -16.25
CA ASP A 68 15.17 10.28 -17.09
C ASP A 68 15.71 9.00 -16.42
N PHE A 69 16.90 9.07 -15.82
CA PHE A 69 17.46 7.93 -15.11
C PHE A 69 16.65 7.61 -13.85
N MET A 70 16.23 8.65 -13.13
CA MET A 70 15.47 8.54 -11.89
C MET A 70 14.08 7.92 -12.12
N ARG A 71 13.45 8.11 -13.28
CA ARG A 71 12.18 7.43 -13.64
C ARG A 71 12.25 5.91 -13.62
N LEU A 72 13.44 5.31 -13.68
CA LEU A 72 13.59 3.86 -13.50
C LEU A 72 13.24 3.42 -12.07
N TYR A 73 13.43 4.27 -11.07
CA TYR A 73 12.93 4.04 -9.71
C TYR A 73 11.40 4.01 -9.68
N ASP A 74 10.73 5.00 -10.27
CA ASP A 74 9.26 5.04 -10.37
C ASP A 74 8.73 3.77 -11.02
N LYS A 75 9.34 3.35 -12.13
CA LYS A 75 9.01 2.10 -12.82
C LYS A 75 9.15 0.90 -11.88
N THR A 76 10.27 0.78 -11.18
CA THR A 76 10.53 -0.32 -10.24
C THR A 76 9.49 -0.38 -9.13
N ILE A 77 9.18 0.76 -8.48
CA ILE A 77 8.19 0.82 -7.41
C ILE A 77 6.80 0.45 -7.93
N HIS A 78 6.40 1.00 -9.08
CA HIS A 78 5.10 0.71 -9.65
C HIS A 78 4.99 -0.77 -10.08
N GLU A 79 6.04 -1.38 -10.63
CA GLU A 79 6.02 -2.81 -10.96
C GLU A 79 5.85 -3.69 -9.72
N LYS A 80 6.47 -3.31 -8.59
CA LYS A 80 6.46 -4.11 -7.35
C LYS A 80 5.21 -3.92 -6.52
N LEU A 81 4.72 -2.69 -6.38
CA LEU A 81 3.63 -2.36 -5.45
C LEU A 81 2.26 -2.18 -6.13
N TRP A 82 2.22 -1.75 -7.40
CA TRP A 82 0.95 -1.44 -8.07
C TRP A 82 0.03 -2.65 -8.27
N PRO A 83 0.50 -3.85 -8.69
CA PRO A 83 -0.40 -4.98 -8.95
C PRO A 83 -1.23 -5.37 -7.73
N GLY A 84 -0.59 -5.46 -6.56
CA GLY A 84 -1.27 -5.73 -5.28
C GLY A 84 -2.21 -4.59 -4.88
N ASN A 85 -1.74 -3.35 -4.93
CA ASN A 85 -2.56 -2.18 -4.57
C ASN A 85 -3.77 -2.00 -5.49
N ARG A 86 -3.66 -2.32 -6.78
CA ARG A 86 -4.80 -2.28 -7.72
C ARG A 86 -5.91 -3.25 -7.31
N HIS A 87 -5.55 -4.47 -6.86
CA HIS A 87 -6.53 -5.43 -6.37
C HIS A 87 -7.23 -4.92 -5.11
N TYR A 88 -6.47 -4.35 -4.16
CA TYR A 88 -7.03 -3.70 -2.98
C TYR A 88 -7.98 -2.55 -3.35
N LEU A 89 -7.64 -1.72 -4.33
CA LEU A 89 -8.53 -0.65 -4.80
C LEU A 89 -9.85 -1.19 -5.33
N MET A 90 -9.83 -2.29 -6.10
CA MET A 90 -11.04 -2.93 -6.60
C MET A 90 -11.92 -3.44 -5.46
N ILE A 91 -11.33 -4.13 -4.47
CA ILE A 91 -12.05 -4.60 -3.28
C ILE A 91 -12.68 -3.42 -2.55
N ARG A 92 -11.90 -2.37 -2.28
CA ARG A 92 -12.39 -1.15 -1.62
C ARG A 92 -13.59 -0.56 -2.37
N GLN A 93 -13.49 -0.45 -3.70
CA GLN A 93 -14.56 0.12 -4.52
C GLN A 93 -15.83 -0.73 -4.47
N PHE A 94 -15.68 -2.06 -4.50
CA PHE A 94 -16.79 -3.00 -4.38
C PHE A 94 -17.47 -2.91 -3.01
N ILE A 95 -16.67 -2.89 -1.93
CA ILE A 95 -17.13 -2.76 -0.55
C ILE A 95 -17.96 -1.49 -0.35
N ILE A 96 -17.45 -0.35 -0.82
CA ILE A 96 -18.11 0.95 -0.68
C ILE A 96 -19.40 1.00 -1.52
N LYS A 97 -19.39 0.41 -2.72
CA LYS A 97 -20.53 0.45 -3.64
C LYS A 97 -21.67 -0.50 -3.26
N TYR A 98 -21.37 -1.62 -2.60
CA TYR A 98 -22.34 -2.68 -2.31
C TYR A 98 -22.38 -3.09 -0.83
N PRO A 99 -22.70 -2.17 0.11
CA PRO A 99 -22.73 -2.49 1.54
C PRO A 99 -23.74 -3.58 1.90
N ALA A 100 -24.86 -3.70 1.17
CA ALA A 100 -25.87 -4.72 1.40
C ALA A 100 -25.34 -6.15 1.16
N ILE A 101 -24.47 -6.33 0.15
CA ILE A 101 -23.84 -7.63 -0.16
C ILE A 101 -22.92 -8.01 0.99
N LEU A 102 -22.09 -7.06 1.44
CA LEU A 102 -21.17 -7.25 2.55
C LEU A 102 -21.91 -7.63 3.84
N ASN A 103 -22.98 -6.93 4.16
CA ASN A 103 -23.84 -7.23 5.30
C ASN A 103 -24.47 -8.63 5.19
N THR A 104 -24.88 -9.03 3.99
CA THR A 104 -25.47 -10.36 3.77
C THR A 104 -24.43 -11.47 3.96
N ILE A 105 -23.22 -11.29 3.40
CA ILE A 105 -22.11 -12.22 3.56
C ILE A 105 -21.72 -12.34 5.04
N ALA A 106 -21.61 -11.21 5.75
CA ALA A 106 -21.29 -11.19 7.18
C ALA A 106 -22.35 -11.93 8.01
N LYS A 107 -23.64 -11.68 7.75
CA LYS A 107 -24.76 -12.38 8.41
C LYS A 107 -24.72 -13.88 8.12
N ALA A 108 -24.58 -14.28 6.86
CA ALA A 108 -24.49 -15.68 6.45
C ALA A 108 -23.28 -16.39 7.08
N GLY A 109 -22.13 -15.70 7.13
CA GLY A 109 -20.92 -16.20 7.78
C GLY A 109 -21.11 -16.42 9.29
N SER A 110 -21.72 -15.46 9.98
CA SER A 110 -22.00 -15.56 11.43
C SER A 110 -23.00 -16.66 11.78
N ALA A 111 -23.94 -16.96 10.88
CA ALA A 111 -24.91 -18.05 11.05
C ALA A 111 -24.33 -19.44 10.76
N SER A 112 -23.16 -19.51 10.11
CA SER A 112 -22.51 -20.78 9.78
C SER A 112 -21.79 -21.38 10.98
N LYS A 113 -22.29 -22.51 11.49
CA LYS A 113 -21.65 -23.28 12.57
C LYS A 113 -20.24 -23.76 12.20
N PHE A 114 -19.97 -23.99 10.91
CA PHE A 114 -18.66 -24.41 10.42
C PHE A 114 -17.62 -23.29 10.54
N ILE A 115 -17.97 -22.09 10.10
CA ILE A 115 -17.06 -20.92 10.16
C ILE A 115 -16.77 -20.56 11.63
N ASN A 116 -17.79 -20.55 12.49
CA ASN A 116 -17.60 -20.32 13.93
C ASN A 116 -16.66 -21.35 14.57
N ARG A 117 -16.82 -22.65 14.25
CA ARG A 117 -15.91 -23.69 14.74
C ARG A 117 -14.48 -23.49 14.25
N MET A 118 -14.29 -23.14 12.98
CA MET A 118 -12.96 -22.92 12.41
C MET A 118 -12.26 -21.68 12.99
N MET A 119 -13.01 -20.63 13.27
CA MET A 119 -12.50 -19.42 13.93
C MET A 119 -12.04 -19.73 15.37
N ILE A 120 -12.85 -20.44 16.14
CA ILE A 120 -12.52 -20.85 17.52
C ILE A 120 -11.25 -21.72 17.55
N LYS A 121 -11.10 -22.64 16.59
CA LYS A 121 -9.96 -23.57 16.52
C LYS A 121 -8.62 -22.90 16.12
N ASN A 122 -8.64 -21.72 15.52
CA ASN A 122 -7.42 -20.96 15.18
C ASN A 122 -7.03 -19.93 16.27
N LEU A 123 -7.79 -19.86 17.37
CA LEU A 123 -7.53 -18.99 18.52
C LEU A 123 -6.93 -19.76 19.71
N GLU A 124 -6.84 -21.09 19.62
CA GLU A 124 -6.06 -21.98 20.50
C GLU A 124 -4.66 -22.22 19.93
#